data_AF-A0AAW3BI92-F1
#
_entry.id   AF-A0AAW3BI92-F1
#
_cell.length_a   1.000
_cell.length_b   1.000
_cell.length_c   1.000
_cell.angle_alpha   90.00
_cell.angle_beta   90.00
_cell.angle_gamma   90.00
#
_symmetry.space_group_name_H-M   'P 1'
#
loop_
_entity.id
_entity.type
_entity.pdbx_description
1 polymer ?
#
loop_
_entity_poly.entity_id
_entity_poly.type
_entity_poly.pdbx_seq_one_letter_code
_entity_poly.pdbx_strand_id
1 'polypeptide(L)'
;MASSEHVVASTVYARKPKGVRVPTDLNPYKLVACDMDGTLLNSRHSISDYTRTVLSKLLARGVHIIFATGRPFTDVYRIKRRLNIFAAAKSIPTPGFQVVTPVAGSPASRYPSGSPSSSCNSGLPPSPSSACSGTEFNKTVKIIPRCFAITSNGACIYNEVNERIYERTIDPRIVQELYLMFMDDPEVNINVFRGVDEADRQQKGYINPSDQPGDKASEEWICRYPSDLEAALYKESRFTFRVVSNLEKTFPVDHVSEIFFLCYNPEKSSMVESDINKRMAELTQELNLETSVRVAPSATHCLDIVPSDVSKASALQHVLDKLGLTMDDCIAFGDGLNDVELLSSVGKGIIMANAHPRLKEKLPHLEVIGCNDDDAVAHKLSEVFDIDVEYDYMDTPLKSSP
;
A
#
# COMPACT_ATOMS: atom_id res chain seq x y z
N MET A 1 2.89 44.47 12.15
CA MET A 1 2.43 43.49 13.15
C MET A 1 1.96 42.25 12.39
N ALA A 2 2.81 41.24 12.29
CA ALA A 2 2.45 39.97 11.64
C ALA A 2 1.48 39.22 12.56
N SER A 3 0.33 38.83 12.03
CA SER A 3 -0.72 38.13 12.77
C SER A 3 -0.23 36.75 13.20
N SER A 4 -0.47 36.44 14.46
CA SER A 4 -0.10 35.20 15.18
C SER A 4 -0.69 33.91 14.59
N GLU A 5 -1.48 33.97 13.51
CA GLU A 5 -2.07 32.80 12.85
C GLU A 5 -1.09 32.10 11.88
N HIS A 6 -0.16 32.84 11.27
CA HIS A 6 0.81 32.27 10.31
C HIS A 6 1.93 31.44 10.97
N VAL A 7 2.17 31.63 12.27
CA VAL A 7 3.22 30.90 13.02
C VAL A 7 2.70 29.55 13.54
N VAL A 8 1.38 29.37 13.68
CA VAL A 8 0.79 28.11 14.16
C VAL A 8 0.68 27.07 13.04
N ALA A 9 0.49 27.50 11.79
CA ALA A 9 0.33 26.60 10.64
C ALA A 9 1.63 25.85 10.27
N SER A 10 2.80 26.45 10.45
CA SER A 10 4.09 25.84 10.06
C SER A 10 4.60 24.78 11.03
N THR A 11 4.02 24.67 12.24
CA THR A 11 4.55 23.79 13.30
C THR A 11 3.84 22.42 13.37
N VAL A 12 2.78 22.20 12.58
CA VAL A 12 1.94 20.97 12.64
C VAL A 12 2.31 19.93 11.57
N TYR A 13 2.95 20.34 10.47
CA TYR A 13 3.21 19.48 9.30
C TYR A 13 4.48 18.60 9.39
N ALA A 14 5.21 18.63 10.51
CA ALA A 14 6.48 17.93 10.67
C ALA A 14 6.49 16.92 11.83
N ARG A 15 5.41 16.16 12.04
CA ARG A 15 5.44 15.04 13.01
C ARG A 15 6.24 13.88 12.43
N LYS A 16 7.52 13.78 12.79
CA LYS A 16 8.35 12.61 12.48
C LYS A 16 7.72 11.34 13.08
N PRO A 17 7.61 10.23 12.32
CA PRO A 17 7.09 8.97 12.85
C PRO A 17 7.97 8.51 14.03
N LYS A 18 7.34 8.29 15.19
CA LYS A 18 8.04 7.88 16.42
C LYS A 18 8.37 6.39 16.33
N GLY A 19 9.64 6.05 16.60
CA GLY A 19 10.05 4.65 16.65
C GLY A 19 9.51 3.93 17.89
N VAL A 20 9.18 2.65 17.71
CA VAL A 20 8.77 1.70 18.74
C VAL A 20 9.98 0.87 19.15
N ARG A 21 10.11 0.54 20.44
CA ARG A 21 11.09 -0.46 20.90
C ARG A 21 10.44 -1.83 20.90
N VAL A 22 11.04 -2.76 20.17
CA VAL A 22 10.51 -4.11 19.96
C VAL A 22 11.59 -5.11 20.35
N PRO A 23 11.28 -6.18 21.11
CA PRO A 23 12.18 -7.31 21.26
C PRO A 23 12.58 -7.87 19.88
N THR A 24 13.85 -8.25 19.69
CA THR A 24 14.40 -8.67 18.38
C THR A 24 13.64 -9.83 17.73
N ASP A 25 13.05 -10.71 18.53
CA ASP A 25 12.44 -11.96 18.09
C ASP A 25 10.92 -11.97 18.29
N LEU A 26 10.31 -10.79 18.50
CA LEU A 26 8.87 -10.69 18.80
C LEU A 26 7.99 -11.12 17.62
N ASN A 27 8.36 -10.73 16.40
CA ASN A 27 7.52 -10.89 15.22
C ASN A 27 8.16 -11.91 14.27
N PRO A 28 7.42 -12.92 13.78
CA PRO A 28 7.96 -13.92 12.86
C PRO A 28 8.30 -13.33 11.49
N TYR A 29 7.65 -12.22 11.10
CA TYR A 29 7.96 -11.45 9.90
C TYR A 29 8.07 -9.96 10.29
N LYS A 30 8.87 -9.21 9.53
CA LYS A 30 9.08 -7.77 9.79
C LYS A 30 8.23 -6.89 8.88
N LEU A 31 7.67 -7.47 7.81
CA LEU A 31 6.89 -6.76 6.83
C LEU A 31 5.68 -7.58 6.36
N VAL A 32 4.54 -6.91 6.20
CA VAL A 32 3.33 -7.44 5.57
C VAL A 32 3.13 -6.72 4.23
N ALA A 33 3.10 -7.46 3.13
CA ALA A 33 2.74 -6.95 1.81
C ALA A 33 1.37 -7.51 1.41
N CYS A 34 0.41 -6.65 1.10
CA CYS A 34 -0.95 -7.10 0.85
C CYS A 34 -1.47 -6.49 -0.44
N ASP A 35 -1.99 -7.35 -1.33
CA ASP A 35 -2.88 -6.87 -2.37
C ASP A 35 -4.17 -6.27 -1.77
N MET A 36 -4.88 -5.45 -2.56
CA MET A 36 -6.05 -4.73 -2.12
C MET A 36 -7.36 -5.41 -2.55
N ASP A 37 -7.70 -5.40 -3.83
CA ASP A 37 -8.97 -5.94 -4.33
C ASP A 37 -9.01 -7.45 -4.22
N GLY A 38 -10.13 -8.04 -3.77
CA GLY A 38 -10.21 -9.49 -3.59
C GLY A 38 -9.28 -10.05 -2.50
N THR A 39 -8.49 -9.19 -1.83
CA THR A 39 -7.52 -9.59 -0.81
C THR A 39 -7.77 -8.87 0.51
N LEU A 40 -7.38 -7.59 0.64
CA LEU A 40 -7.56 -6.81 1.87
C LEU A 40 -8.92 -6.10 1.93
N LEU A 41 -9.42 -5.67 0.77
CA LEU A 41 -10.71 -5.01 0.63
C LEU A 41 -11.79 -6.09 0.52
N ASN A 42 -12.93 -5.86 1.19
CA ASN A 42 -14.13 -6.67 0.98
C ASN A 42 -14.76 -6.37 -0.39
N SER A 43 -15.81 -7.12 -0.76
CA SER A 43 -16.57 -6.96 -2.00
C SER A 43 -17.23 -5.59 -2.20
N ARG A 44 -17.29 -4.76 -1.15
CA ARG A 44 -17.72 -3.36 -1.22
C ARG A 44 -16.55 -2.38 -1.41
N HIS A 45 -15.34 -2.89 -1.65
CA HIS A 45 -14.09 -2.13 -1.75
C HIS A 45 -13.76 -1.31 -0.49
N SER A 46 -14.20 -1.78 0.68
CA SER A 46 -13.93 -1.16 1.97
C SER A 46 -13.02 -2.03 2.85
N ILE A 47 -12.41 -1.41 3.86
CA ILE A 47 -11.70 -2.13 4.93
C ILE A 47 -12.52 -2.07 6.21
N SER A 48 -12.74 -3.24 6.83
CA SER A 48 -13.47 -3.35 8.09
C SER A 48 -12.73 -2.71 9.27
N ASP A 49 -13.46 -2.46 10.35
CA ASP A 49 -12.85 -1.97 11.60
C ASP A 49 -11.94 -3.01 12.25
N TYR A 50 -12.25 -4.30 12.09
CA TYR A 50 -11.42 -5.40 12.56
C TYR A 50 -10.06 -5.39 11.85
N THR A 51 -10.07 -5.39 10.51
CA THR A 51 -8.85 -5.33 9.70
C THR A 51 -8.04 -4.08 10.01
N ARG A 52 -8.68 -2.91 10.15
CA ARG A 52 -8.00 -1.67 10.55
C ARG A 52 -7.31 -1.80 11.92
N THR A 53 -7.95 -2.46 12.88
CA THR A 53 -7.41 -2.68 14.22
C THR A 53 -6.17 -3.59 14.18
N VAL A 54 -6.22 -4.67 13.41
CA VAL A 54 -5.08 -5.59 13.23
C VAL A 54 -3.88 -4.87 12.60
N LEU A 55 -4.08 -4.15 11.49
CA LEU A 55 -3.02 -3.38 10.83
C LEU A 55 -2.41 -2.32 11.77
N SER A 56 -3.24 -1.67 12.59
CA SER A 56 -2.77 -0.70 13.58
C SER A 56 -1.91 -1.36 14.66
N LYS A 57 -2.30 -2.55 15.14
CA LYS A 57 -1.52 -3.31 16.13
C LYS A 57 -0.19 -3.80 15.56
N LEU A 58 -0.16 -4.23 14.30
CA LEU A 58 1.09 -4.61 13.62
C LEU A 58 2.09 -3.44 13.55
N LEU A 59 1.63 -2.25 13.15
CA LEU A 59 2.48 -1.05 13.16
C LEU A 59 2.96 -0.73 14.58
N ALA A 60 2.09 -0.82 15.58
CA ALA A 60 2.47 -0.61 16.99
C ALA A 60 3.48 -1.65 17.50
N ARG A 61 3.62 -2.80 16.82
CA ARG A 61 4.62 -3.85 17.10
C ARG A 61 5.88 -3.74 16.23
N GLY A 62 6.05 -2.67 15.45
CA GLY A 62 7.24 -2.50 14.61
C GLY A 62 7.17 -3.15 13.23
N VAL A 63 6.03 -3.72 12.83
CA VAL A 63 5.88 -4.38 11.54
C VAL A 63 5.59 -3.35 10.46
N HIS A 64 6.30 -3.42 9.33
CA HIS A 64 6.05 -2.57 8.16
C HIS A 64 4.83 -3.07 7.37
N ILE A 65 4.09 -2.16 6.75
CA ILE A 65 2.94 -2.50 5.90
C ILE A 65 3.18 -1.99 4.48
N ILE A 66 2.86 -2.80 3.48
CA ILE A 66 2.85 -2.41 2.09
C ILE A 66 1.51 -2.78 1.49
N PHE A 67 0.84 -1.81 0.88
CA PHE A 67 -0.28 -2.06 -0.03
C PHE A 67 0.28 -2.22 -1.44
N ALA A 68 0.05 -3.36 -2.09
CA ALA A 68 0.61 -3.69 -3.40
C ALA A 68 -0.49 -3.98 -4.42
N THR A 69 -0.81 -3.02 -5.29
CA THR A 69 -2.03 -3.05 -6.09
C THR A 69 -1.81 -2.59 -7.54
N GLY A 70 -2.73 -2.97 -8.43
CA GLY A 70 -2.85 -2.39 -9.78
C GLY A 70 -3.44 -0.97 -9.76
N ARG A 71 -4.16 -0.59 -8.69
CA ARG A 71 -4.81 0.73 -8.58
C ARG A 71 -3.80 1.88 -8.69
N PRO A 72 -4.21 3.04 -9.22
CA PRO A 72 -3.39 4.25 -9.19
C PRO A 72 -3.29 4.77 -7.74
N PHE A 73 -2.21 5.46 -7.43
CA PHE A 73 -1.90 5.93 -6.08
C PHE A 73 -3.01 6.77 -5.45
N THR A 74 -3.67 7.57 -6.27
CA THR A 74 -4.68 8.52 -5.84
C THR A 74 -5.91 7.84 -5.28
N ASP A 75 -6.19 6.61 -5.70
CA ASP A 75 -7.23 5.77 -5.13
C ASP A 75 -6.78 5.13 -3.81
N VAL A 76 -5.58 4.52 -3.81
CA VAL A 76 -4.94 3.92 -2.62
C VAL A 76 -4.81 4.94 -1.49
N TYR A 77 -4.48 6.18 -1.83
CA TYR A 77 -4.37 7.27 -0.89
C TYR A 77 -5.65 7.49 -0.07
N ARG A 78 -6.83 7.40 -0.69
CA ARG A 78 -8.11 7.60 0.01
C ARG A 78 -8.40 6.48 0.98
N ILE A 79 -8.00 5.26 0.61
CA ILE A 79 -8.07 4.09 1.49
C ILE A 79 -7.08 4.27 2.65
N LYS A 80 -5.80 4.61 2.38
CA LYS A 80 -4.78 4.93 3.40
C LYS A 80 -5.28 5.99 4.40
N ARG A 81 -5.94 7.05 3.92
CA ARG A 81 -6.53 8.10 4.77
C ARG A 81 -7.64 7.58 5.69
N ARG A 82 -8.55 6.75 5.17
CA ARG A 82 -9.65 6.17 5.96
C ARG A 82 -9.14 5.20 7.02
N LEU A 83 -8.04 4.50 6.75
CA LEU A 83 -7.43 3.60 7.73
C LEU A 83 -6.85 4.34 8.95
N ASN A 84 -6.61 5.66 8.85
CA ASN A 84 -6.15 6.53 9.95
C ASN A 84 -4.89 6.02 10.68
N ILE A 85 -4.13 5.12 10.06
CA ILE A 85 -2.93 4.45 10.62
C ILE A 85 -1.70 5.36 10.65
N PHE A 86 -1.75 6.49 9.92
CA PHE A 86 -0.71 7.52 9.89
C PHE A 86 -1.34 8.91 9.88
N ALA A 87 -1.97 9.30 10.99
CA ALA A 87 -2.51 10.64 11.14
C ALA A 87 -1.39 11.68 11.33
N ALA A 88 -0.86 12.21 10.22
CA ALA A 88 -0.43 13.60 10.19
C ALA A 88 -1.70 14.48 10.14
N ALA A 89 -2.16 14.89 11.32
CA ALA A 89 -3.04 16.03 11.59
C ALA A 89 -4.15 16.38 10.57
N LYS A 90 -5.27 15.67 10.66
CA LYS A 90 -6.65 16.19 10.85
C LYS A 90 -7.57 14.96 10.88
N SER A 91 -7.89 14.52 12.08
CA SER A 91 -8.83 13.42 12.32
C SER A 91 -10.18 13.73 11.68
N ILE A 92 -10.68 12.85 10.81
CA ILE A 92 -12.11 12.77 10.53
C ILE A 92 -12.74 12.21 11.81
N PRO A 93 -13.79 12.83 12.38
CA PRO A 93 -14.53 12.21 13.46
C PRO A 93 -15.26 10.99 12.88
N THR A 94 -14.77 9.79 13.17
CA THR A 94 -15.47 8.54 12.90
C THR A 94 -15.97 8.01 14.26
N PRO A 95 -17.26 7.68 14.42
CA PRO A 95 -17.72 6.92 15.57
C PRO A 95 -17.04 5.56 15.54
N GLY A 96 -16.21 5.26 16.54
CA GLY A 96 -15.38 4.05 16.58
C GLY A 96 -13.89 4.37 16.62
N PHE A 97 -13.22 3.77 17.60
CA PHE A 97 -11.81 3.89 18.00
C PHE A 97 -10.89 4.79 17.17
N GLN A 98 -10.52 5.91 17.78
CA GLN A 98 -9.38 6.73 17.36
C GLN A 98 -8.09 6.03 17.80
N VAL A 99 -7.37 5.40 16.87
CA VAL A 99 -6.02 4.90 17.15
C VAL A 99 -5.07 6.09 17.26
N VAL A 100 -4.90 6.57 18.48
CA VAL A 100 -3.82 7.49 18.83
C VAL A 100 -2.60 6.61 19.09
N THR A 101 -1.52 6.76 18.31
CA THR A 101 -0.18 6.31 18.74
C THR A 101 0.01 6.68 20.21
N PRO A 102 0.43 5.78 21.12
CA PRO A 102 0.45 6.06 22.55
C PRO A 102 1.12 7.40 22.86
N VAL A 103 0.33 8.37 23.30
CA VAL A 103 0.84 9.61 23.89
C VAL A 103 0.88 9.35 25.38
N ALA A 104 1.91 8.64 25.85
CA ALA A 104 2.20 8.67 27.27
C ALA A 104 2.67 10.09 27.60
N GLY A 105 1.97 10.75 28.52
CA GLY A 105 2.51 11.91 29.22
C GLY A 105 3.85 11.50 29.83
N SER A 106 4.87 12.33 29.66
CA SER A 106 6.14 12.13 30.36
C SER A 106 5.85 11.82 31.83
N PRO A 107 6.42 10.76 32.42
CA PRO A 107 6.42 10.67 33.87
C PRO A 107 7.10 11.95 34.36
N ALA A 108 6.37 12.78 35.10
CA ALA A 108 6.99 13.81 35.88
C ALA A 108 7.97 13.09 36.81
N SER A 109 9.26 13.25 36.54
CA SER A 109 10.34 12.89 37.44
C SER A 109 10.07 13.55 38.79
N ARG A 110 9.40 12.84 39.69
CA ARG A 110 9.45 13.11 41.13
C ARG A 110 10.45 12.14 41.74
N TYR A 111 11.72 12.35 41.42
CA TYR A 111 12.76 12.05 42.39
C TYR A 111 12.61 13.08 43.53
N PRO A 112 12.40 12.64 44.78
CA PRO A 112 12.46 13.55 45.92
C PRO A 112 13.91 14.02 46.06
N SER A 113 14.11 15.33 46.02
CA SER A 113 15.35 15.97 46.44
C SER A 113 15.55 15.76 47.95
N GLY A 114 16.37 14.78 48.32
CA GLY A 114 16.86 14.61 49.68
C GLY A 114 18.20 15.34 49.85
N SER A 115 18.23 16.35 50.73
CA SER A 115 19.46 16.90 51.32
C SER A 115 19.66 16.31 52.73
N PRO A 116 20.88 16.33 53.28
CA PRO A 116 21.41 15.25 54.11
C PRO A 116 21.11 15.43 55.60
N SER A 117 20.99 14.31 56.32
CA SER A 117 21.23 14.29 57.76
C SER A 117 21.85 12.96 58.20
N SER A 118 22.76 13.12 59.16
CA SER A 118 23.67 12.19 59.79
C SER A 118 23.02 11.06 60.61
N SER A 119 23.61 9.86 60.61
CA SER A 119 24.29 9.27 61.79
C SER A 119 24.61 7.76 61.63
N CYS A 120 25.90 7.47 61.87
CA CYS A 120 26.51 6.37 62.63
C CYS A 120 26.10 4.88 62.50
N ASN A 121 27.13 4.10 62.12
CA ASN A 121 27.74 2.94 62.79
C ASN A 121 27.44 1.48 62.39
N SER A 122 28.55 0.87 61.91
CA SER A 122 29.20 -0.40 62.30
C SER A 122 28.65 -1.77 61.87
N GLY A 123 29.49 -2.53 61.14
CA GLY A 123 29.84 -3.90 61.55
C GLY A 123 29.69 -5.06 60.53
N LEU A 124 30.81 -5.40 59.86
CA LEU A 124 31.31 -6.75 59.44
C LEU A 124 30.66 -7.58 58.28
N PRO A 125 31.47 -8.22 57.38
CA PRO A 125 31.10 -9.25 56.38
C PRO A 125 31.38 -10.69 56.90
N PRO A 126 31.31 -11.84 56.16
CA PRO A 126 31.08 -12.14 54.71
C PRO A 126 30.01 -13.24 54.42
N SER A 127 29.63 -13.60 53.18
CA SER A 127 30.17 -14.74 52.39
C SER A 127 29.33 -15.04 51.13
N PRO A 128 29.85 -15.77 50.10
CA PRO A 128 29.29 -15.84 48.75
C PRO A 128 28.56 -17.17 48.46
N SER A 129 27.40 -17.10 47.81
CA SER A 129 26.80 -18.28 47.15
C SER A 129 25.70 -17.92 46.16
N SER A 130 25.56 -18.77 45.16
CA SER A 130 24.56 -18.83 44.08
C SER A 130 24.70 -17.78 42.98
N ALA A 131 25.50 -18.15 41.99
CA ALA A 131 25.29 -17.76 40.60
C ALA A 131 23.85 -18.10 40.21
N CYS A 132 22.97 -17.10 40.24
CA CYS A 132 21.79 -17.10 39.39
C CYS A 132 22.28 -16.70 38.00
N SER A 133 22.17 -17.63 37.05
CA SER A 133 22.30 -17.35 35.63
C SER A 133 21.39 -16.18 35.28
N GLY A 134 21.98 -15.00 35.10
CA GLY A 134 21.29 -13.82 34.61
C GLY A 134 20.71 -14.17 33.25
N THR A 135 19.38 -14.16 33.19
CA THR A 135 18.59 -14.15 31.98
C THR A 135 19.20 -13.20 30.95
N GLU A 136 19.46 -13.70 29.74
CA GLU A 136 19.84 -12.86 28.62
C GLU A 136 18.80 -11.73 28.50
N PHE A 137 19.27 -10.49 28.64
CA PHE A 137 18.43 -9.33 28.43
C PHE A 137 17.86 -9.40 27.01
N ASN A 138 16.54 -9.59 26.87
CA ASN A 138 15.82 -9.47 25.60
C ASN A 138 16.25 -8.17 24.92
N LYS A 139 17.14 -8.27 23.92
CA LYS A 139 17.63 -7.10 23.20
C LYS A 139 16.44 -6.45 22.51
N THR A 140 16.23 -5.17 22.78
CA THR A 140 15.20 -4.39 22.10
C THR A 140 15.83 -3.54 21.01
N VAL A 141 15.24 -3.58 19.83
CA VAL A 141 15.60 -2.72 18.69
C VAL A 141 14.59 -1.59 18.57
N LYS A 142 15.05 -0.40 18.21
CA LYS A 142 14.17 0.72 17.89
C LYS A 142 13.85 0.69 16.41
N ILE A 143 12.59 0.45 16.06
CA ILE A 143 12.08 0.39 14.68
C ILE A 143 11.17 1.59 14.46
N ILE A 144 11.23 2.20 13.27
CA ILE A 144 10.21 3.18 12.84
C ILE A 144 9.32 2.44 11.83
N PRO A 145 8.12 1.99 12.23
CA PRO A 145 7.20 1.33 11.31
C PRO A 145 6.87 2.26 10.15
N ARG A 146 6.77 1.68 8.95
CA ARG A 146 6.52 2.41 7.70
C ARG A 146 5.34 1.81 6.97
N CYS A 147 4.69 2.63 6.16
CA CYS A 147 3.65 2.19 5.23
C CYS A 147 3.94 2.71 3.84
N PHE A 148 4.15 1.78 2.90
CA PHE A 148 4.35 2.09 1.49
C PHE A 148 3.12 1.70 0.69
N ALA A 149 2.97 2.33 -0.47
CA ALA A 149 2.05 1.89 -1.51
C ALA A 149 2.86 1.58 -2.77
N ILE A 150 2.75 0.33 -3.23
CA ILE A 150 3.17 -0.11 -4.55
C ILE A 150 1.92 -0.05 -5.43
N THR A 151 1.99 0.72 -6.51
CA THR A 151 0.84 1.02 -7.38
C THR A 151 1.18 0.69 -8.83
N SER A 152 0.17 0.64 -9.70
CA SER A 152 0.32 0.28 -11.11
C SER A 152 1.13 -1.01 -11.29
N ASN A 153 0.74 -2.05 -10.54
CA ASN A 153 1.34 -3.38 -10.56
C ASN A 153 2.86 -3.43 -10.27
N GLY A 154 3.41 -2.38 -9.63
CA GLY A 154 4.84 -2.28 -9.34
C GLY A 154 5.54 -1.07 -9.96
N ALA A 155 4.90 -0.37 -10.89
CA ALA A 155 5.56 0.69 -11.66
C ALA A 155 5.88 1.91 -10.79
N CYS A 156 5.14 2.14 -9.71
CA CYS A 156 5.35 3.26 -8.81
C CYS A 156 5.41 2.81 -7.34
N ILE A 157 6.22 3.49 -6.54
CA ILE A 157 6.27 3.31 -5.08
C ILE A 157 6.12 4.66 -4.39
N TYR A 158 5.21 4.73 -3.43
CA TYR A 158 4.94 5.89 -2.59
C TYR A 158 5.23 5.58 -1.13
N ASN A 159 5.87 6.51 -0.44
CA ASN A 159 6.18 6.38 0.99
C ASN A 159 5.00 6.79 1.90
N GLU A 160 5.24 6.81 3.20
CA GLU A 160 4.22 7.17 4.21
C GLU A 160 3.78 8.63 4.18
N VAL A 161 4.58 9.51 3.55
CA VAL A 161 4.27 10.94 3.33
C VAL A 161 3.80 11.22 1.91
N ASN A 162 3.44 10.19 1.14
CA ASN A 162 2.90 10.28 -0.23
C ASN A 162 3.87 10.83 -1.27
N GLU A 163 5.18 10.83 -0.98
CA GLU A 163 6.18 11.12 -1.99
C GLU A 163 6.41 9.87 -2.85
N ARG A 164 6.41 10.04 -4.17
CA ARG A 164 6.82 9.00 -5.12
C ARG A 164 8.34 8.83 -5.04
N ILE A 165 8.78 7.68 -4.52
CA ILE A 165 10.20 7.36 -4.30
C ILE A 165 10.79 6.43 -5.36
N TYR A 166 9.95 5.91 -6.25
CA TYR A 166 10.30 5.08 -7.39
C TYR A 166 9.23 5.24 -8.47
N GLU A 167 9.66 5.30 -9.73
CA GLU A 167 8.80 5.31 -10.91
C GLU A 167 9.53 4.57 -12.04
N ARG A 168 8.79 3.68 -12.71
CA ARG A 168 9.18 3.04 -13.96
C ARG A 168 8.10 3.32 -14.97
N THR A 169 8.48 3.85 -16.12
CA THR A 169 7.56 4.24 -17.19
C THR A 169 7.77 3.36 -18.40
N ILE A 170 6.72 3.22 -19.21
CA ILE A 170 6.79 2.58 -20.51
C ILE A 170 7.54 3.50 -21.48
N ASP A 171 8.33 2.93 -22.40
CA ASP A 171 9.00 3.71 -23.45
C ASP A 171 7.93 4.45 -24.29
N PRO A 172 8.04 5.77 -24.49
CA PRO A 172 7.04 6.56 -25.22
C PRO A 172 6.69 6.02 -26.61
N ARG A 173 7.63 5.35 -27.29
CA ARG A 173 7.41 4.73 -28.61
C ARG A 173 6.54 3.48 -28.49
N ILE A 174 6.72 2.69 -27.43
CA ILE A 174 5.83 1.56 -27.12
C ILE A 174 4.43 2.07 -26.79
N VAL A 175 4.32 3.12 -25.97
CA VAL A 175 3.00 3.71 -25.65
C VAL A 175 2.29 4.17 -26.91
N GLN A 176 3.00 4.85 -27.82
CA GLN A 176 2.45 5.29 -29.10
C GLN A 176 1.95 4.10 -29.94
N GLU A 177 2.73 3.03 -30.05
CA GLU A 177 2.33 1.83 -30.78
C GLU A 177 1.06 1.21 -30.17
N LEU A 178 1.01 1.07 -28.85
CA LEU A 178 -0.14 0.50 -28.13
C LEU A 178 -1.42 1.30 -28.37
N TYR A 179 -1.33 2.63 -28.47
CA TYR A 179 -2.47 3.43 -28.92
C TYR A 179 -2.87 3.08 -30.36
N LEU A 180 -1.93 3.10 -31.30
CA LEU A 180 -2.20 2.88 -32.73
C LEU A 180 -2.82 1.50 -33.00
N MET A 181 -2.47 0.48 -32.22
CA MET A 181 -3.01 -0.87 -32.36
C MET A 181 -4.53 -0.92 -32.16
N PHE A 182 -5.09 -0.12 -31.26
CA PHE A 182 -6.48 -0.25 -30.81
C PHE A 182 -7.28 1.06 -30.85
N MET A 183 -6.70 2.17 -31.31
CA MET A 183 -7.40 3.45 -31.30
C MET A 183 -8.65 3.50 -32.18
N ASP A 184 -8.80 2.61 -33.15
CA ASP A 184 -10.00 2.56 -34.00
C ASP A 184 -10.93 1.40 -33.63
N ASP A 185 -10.56 0.61 -32.60
CA ASP A 185 -11.33 -0.53 -32.15
C ASP A 185 -12.38 -0.09 -31.09
N PRO A 186 -13.70 -0.21 -31.38
CA PRO A 186 -14.74 0.18 -30.45
C PRO A 186 -14.92 -0.81 -29.29
N GLU A 187 -14.39 -2.03 -29.37
CA GLU A 187 -14.48 -3.05 -28.32
C GLU A 187 -13.31 -2.98 -27.31
N VAL A 188 -12.32 -2.11 -27.56
CA VAL A 188 -11.12 -1.96 -26.74
C VAL A 188 -11.03 -0.53 -26.22
N ASN A 189 -11.42 -0.33 -24.95
CA ASN A 189 -11.32 0.99 -24.33
C ASN A 189 -9.93 1.19 -23.74
N ILE A 190 -9.27 2.28 -24.15
CA ILE A 190 -7.90 2.61 -23.74
C ILE A 190 -7.92 3.48 -22.49
N ASN A 191 -7.14 3.05 -21.49
CA ASN A 191 -6.98 3.74 -20.22
C ASN A 191 -5.50 3.86 -19.87
N VAL A 192 -5.11 4.96 -19.24
CA VAL A 192 -3.71 5.34 -19.05
C VAL A 192 -3.53 5.91 -17.65
N PHE A 193 -2.61 5.33 -16.89
CA PHE A 193 -2.06 5.94 -15.69
C PHE A 193 -0.74 6.62 -16.01
N ARG A 194 -0.63 7.89 -15.64
CA ARG A 194 0.61 8.65 -15.83
C ARG A 194 0.90 9.59 -14.67
N GLY A 195 2.18 9.86 -14.47
CA GLY A 195 2.64 10.93 -13.61
C GLY A 195 2.22 12.31 -14.14
N VAL A 196 1.89 13.20 -13.21
CA VAL A 196 1.69 14.62 -13.47
C VAL A 196 2.51 15.42 -12.47
N ASP A 197 3.45 16.22 -12.96
CA ASP A 197 4.26 17.09 -12.11
C ASP A 197 3.48 18.32 -11.64
N GLU A 198 4.07 19.09 -10.71
CA GLU A 198 3.43 20.28 -10.15
C GLU A 198 3.17 21.39 -11.18
N ALA A 199 4.06 21.55 -12.17
CA ALA A 199 3.91 22.56 -13.21
C ALA A 199 2.76 22.22 -14.16
N ASP A 200 2.67 20.96 -14.58
CA ASP A 200 1.59 20.43 -15.41
C ASP A 200 0.23 20.51 -14.71
N ARG A 201 0.19 20.22 -13.40
CA ARG A 201 -1.04 20.39 -12.58
C ARG A 201 -1.54 21.83 -12.61
N GLN A 202 -0.63 22.80 -12.39
CA GLN A 202 -0.97 24.23 -12.39
C GLN A 202 -1.40 24.72 -13.77
N GLN A 203 -0.73 24.28 -14.84
CA GLN A 203 -1.05 24.68 -16.22
C GLN A 203 -2.38 24.10 -16.71
N LYS A 204 -2.69 22.83 -16.37
CA LYS A 204 -3.89 22.13 -16.83
C LYS A 204 -5.12 22.39 -15.95
N GLY A 205 -4.97 23.10 -14.82
CA GLY A 205 -6.05 23.37 -13.88
C GLY A 205 -6.63 22.12 -13.21
N TYR A 206 -5.92 20.99 -13.31
CA TYR A 206 -6.33 19.72 -12.74
C TYR A 206 -5.82 19.62 -11.31
N ILE A 207 -6.75 19.42 -10.36
CA ILE A 207 -6.44 19.17 -8.96
C ILE A 207 -6.98 17.79 -8.63
N ASN A 208 -6.09 16.84 -8.36
CA ASN A 208 -6.52 15.55 -7.84
C ASN A 208 -6.98 15.75 -6.38
N PRO A 209 -8.22 15.41 -6.00
CA PRO A 209 -8.69 15.64 -4.63
C PRO A 209 -7.94 14.81 -3.57
N SER A 210 -7.15 13.83 -4.01
CA SER A 210 -6.23 13.07 -3.16
C SER A 210 -4.94 13.83 -2.86
N ASP A 211 -4.51 14.76 -3.72
CA ASP A 211 -3.31 15.54 -3.49
C ASP A 211 -3.48 16.40 -2.23
N GLN A 212 -2.47 16.39 -1.37
CA GLN A 212 -2.33 17.35 -0.28
C GLN A 212 -1.55 18.58 -0.74
N PRO A 213 -1.79 19.74 -0.10
CA PRO A 213 -0.90 20.88 -0.26
C PRO A 213 0.55 20.47 0.04
N GLY A 214 1.42 20.57 -0.96
CA GLY A 214 2.84 20.18 -0.85
C GLY A 214 3.18 18.77 -1.32
N ASP A 215 2.21 17.98 -1.80
CA ASP A 215 2.50 16.71 -2.47
C ASP A 215 3.33 16.97 -3.73
N LYS A 216 4.49 16.31 -3.80
CA LYS A 216 5.49 16.51 -4.87
C LYS A 216 5.19 15.72 -6.15
N ALA A 217 4.29 14.74 -6.07
CA ALA A 217 3.93 13.88 -7.18
C ALA A 217 2.42 13.58 -7.14
N SER A 218 1.81 13.50 -8.31
CA SER A 218 0.43 13.05 -8.49
C SER A 218 0.36 12.11 -9.68
N GLU A 219 -0.68 11.27 -9.70
CA GLU A 219 -1.02 10.41 -10.82
C GLU A 219 -2.37 10.81 -11.40
N GLU A 220 -2.46 10.78 -12.71
CA GLU A 220 -3.71 10.98 -13.44
C GLU A 220 -4.11 9.68 -14.14
N TRP A 221 -5.41 9.41 -14.13
CA TRP A 221 -6.04 8.43 -15.01
C TRP A 221 -6.77 9.14 -16.15
N ILE A 222 -6.32 8.86 -17.36
CA ILE A 222 -6.94 9.28 -18.61
C ILE A 222 -7.63 8.09 -19.25
N CYS A 223 -8.86 8.27 -19.71
CA CYS A 223 -9.57 7.27 -20.51
C CYS A 223 -10.15 7.88 -21.77
N ARG A 224 -10.29 7.04 -22.81
CA ARG A 224 -10.93 7.45 -24.07
C ARG A 224 -12.44 7.57 -23.91
N TYR A 225 -13.06 6.57 -23.31
CA TYR A 225 -14.48 6.56 -22.99
C TYR A 225 -14.71 6.24 -21.51
N PRO A 226 -15.74 6.84 -20.87
CA PRO A 226 -16.11 6.45 -19.52
C PRO A 226 -16.52 4.97 -19.50
N SER A 227 -16.15 4.26 -18.45
CA SER A 227 -16.64 2.90 -18.19
C SER A 227 -17.39 2.89 -16.86
N ASP A 228 -18.68 2.60 -16.90
CA ASP A 228 -19.52 2.56 -15.70
C ASP A 228 -19.12 1.44 -14.73
N LEU A 229 -18.58 0.32 -15.25
CA LEU A 229 -18.12 -0.80 -14.44
C LEU A 229 -16.87 -0.43 -13.63
N GLU A 230 -15.85 0.13 -14.29
CA GLU A 230 -14.65 0.59 -13.59
C GLU A 230 -14.99 1.76 -12.66
N ALA A 231 -15.82 2.72 -13.09
CA ALA A 231 -16.28 3.81 -12.22
C ALA A 231 -16.93 3.30 -10.92
N ALA A 232 -17.60 2.14 -10.96
CA ALA A 232 -18.18 1.51 -9.78
C ALA A 232 -17.13 0.97 -8.81
N LEU A 233 -15.99 0.44 -9.28
CA LEU A 233 -14.87 -0.06 -8.45
C LEU A 233 -14.20 1.06 -7.62
N TYR A 234 -14.34 2.31 -8.06
CA TYR A 234 -13.78 3.49 -7.39
C TYR A 234 -14.84 4.39 -6.74
N LYS A 235 -16.10 3.92 -6.66
CA LYS A 235 -17.21 4.69 -6.08
C LYS A 235 -16.96 5.07 -4.63
N GLU A 236 -16.37 4.16 -3.86
CA GLU A 236 -16.00 4.38 -2.46
C GLU A 236 -14.97 5.48 -2.31
N SER A 237 -13.94 5.46 -3.16
CA SER A 237 -12.90 6.47 -3.11
C SER A 237 -13.40 7.80 -3.66
N ARG A 238 -14.43 7.84 -4.52
CA ARG A 238 -14.88 8.99 -5.34
C ARG A 238 -13.88 9.37 -6.43
N PHE A 239 -13.05 8.43 -6.87
CA PHE A 239 -12.00 8.71 -7.85
C PHE A 239 -12.63 9.26 -9.13
N THR A 240 -11.94 10.21 -9.76
CA THR A 240 -12.41 10.86 -11.00
C THR A 240 -11.35 10.67 -12.08
N PHE A 241 -11.68 9.90 -13.12
CA PHE A 241 -10.88 9.84 -14.34
C PHE A 241 -11.21 11.03 -15.25
N ARG A 242 -10.27 11.38 -16.13
CA ARG A 242 -10.52 12.37 -17.17
C ARG A 242 -10.82 11.66 -18.49
N VAL A 243 -11.99 11.94 -19.04
CA VAL A 243 -12.32 11.54 -20.41
C VAL A 243 -11.65 12.51 -21.36
N VAL A 244 -10.72 12.02 -22.17
CA VAL A 244 -10.07 12.79 -23.23
C VAL A 244 -10.59 12.29 -24.57
N SER A 245 -11.63 12.98 -25.06
CA SER A 245 -12.37 12.60 -26.28
C SER A 245 -11.56 12.70 -27.57
N ASN A 246 -10.36 13.32 -27.54
CA ASN A 246 -9.39 13.31 -28.64
C ASN A 246 -8.02 12.82 -28.15
N LEU A 247 -7.97 11.68 -27.46
CA LEU A 247 -6.72 11.10 -26.96
C LEU A 247 -5.69 10.94 -28.08
N GLU A 248 -6.17 10.71 -29.31
CA GLU A 248 -5.41 10.62 -30.55
C GLU A 248 -4.76 11.92 -31.03
N LYS A 249 -5.12 13.08 -30.48
CA LYS A 249 -4.49 14.35 -30.84
C LYS A 249 -3.42 14.76 -29.84
N THR A 250 -3.52 14.26 -28.61
CA THR A 250 -2.63 14.63 -27.52
C THR A 250 -1.63 13.54 -27.16
N PHE A 251 -1.92 12.27 -27.51
CA PHE A 251 -1.15 11.05 -27.22
C PHE A 251 -0.20 11.25 -26.03
N PRO A 252 -0.71 11.35 -24.79
CA PRO A 252 0.16 11.44 -23.65
C PRO A 252 0.99 10.15 -23.59
N VAL A 253 2.28 10.28 -23.87
CA VAL A 253 3.27 9.19 -23.89
C VAL A 253 4.35 9.38 -22.83
N ASP A 254 4.41 10.57 -22.24
CA ASP A 254 5.32 10.92 -21.17
C ASP A 254 4.79 10.47 -19.81
N HIS A 255 5.70 9.94 -18.98
CA HIS A 255 5.42 9.48 -17.62
C HIS A 255 4.31 8.43 -17.49
N VAL A 256 4.07 7.62 -18.52
CA VAL A 256 3.07 6.54 -18.47
C VAL A 256 3.61 5.36 -17.68
N SER A 257 3.03 5.11 -16.51
CA SER A 257 3.38 3.97 -15.64
C SER A 257 2.65 2.70 -16.05
N GLU A 258 1.42 2.84 -16.55
CA GLU A 258 0.57 1.73 -16.98
C GLU A 258 -0.40 2.21 -18.05
N ILE A 259 -0.63 1.36 -19.03
CA ILE A 259 -1.76 1.46 -19.96
C ILE A 259 -2.57 0.19 -19.78
N PHE A 260 -3.89 0.29 -19.71
CA PHE A 260 -4.75 -0.88 -19.60
C PHE A 260 -5.91 -0.82 -20.58
N PHE A 261 -6.23 -1.98 -21.12
CA PHE A 261 -7.32 -2.14 -22.07
C PHE A 261 -8.49 -2.84 -21.40
N LEU A 262 -9.66 -2.20 -21.47
CA LEU A 262 -10.91 -2.83 -21.06
C LEU A 262 -11.55 -3.46 -22.30
N CYS A 263 -11.66 -4.79 -22.27
CA CYS A 263 -12.28 -5.57 -23.33
C CYS A 263 -13.23 -6.62 -22.72
N TYR A 264 -14.54 -6.39 -22.90
CA TYR A 264 -15.59 -7.22 -22.29
C TYR A 264 -15.84 -8.54 -23.02
N ASN A 265 -15.45 -8.60 -24.30
CA ASN A 265 -15.56 -9.80 -25.11
C ASN A 265 -14.35 -10.73 -24.83
N PRO A 266 -14.54 -11.92 -24.23
CA PRO A 266 -13.42 -12.77 -23.80
C PRO A 266 -12.55 -13.30 -24.96
N GLU A 267 -13.16 -13.63 -26.09
CA GLU A 267 -12.44 -14.09 -27.27
C GLU A 267 -11.58 -12.95 -27.84
N LYS A 268 -12.18 -11.76 -27.96
CA LYS A 268 -11.47 -10.55 -28.38
C LYS A 268 -10.36 -10.16 -27.42
N SER A 269 -10.60 -10.20 -26.11
CA SER A 269 -9.60 -9.91 -25.07
C SER A 269 -8.38 -10.84 -25.20
N SER A 270 -8.62 -12.14 -25.42
CA SER A 270 -7.54 -13.12 -25.65
C SER A 270 -6.75 -12.81 -26.93
N MET A 271 -7.43 -12.37 -28.00
CA MET A 271 -6.78 -11.93 -29.23
C MET A 271 -5.94 -10.66 -29.02
N VAL A 272 -6.49 -9.67 -28.30
CA VAL A 272 -5.80 -8.41 -27.96
C VAL A 272 -4.52 -8.70 -27.18
N GLU A 273 -4.57 -9.56 -26.16
CA GLU A 273 -3.39 -9.99 -25.41
C GLU A 273 -2.34 -10.64 -26.34
N SER A 274 -2.75 -11.55 -27.22
CA SER A 274 -1.85 -12.20 -28.18
C SER A 274 -1.22 -11.21 -29.15
N ASP A 275 -2.01 -10.26 -29.68
CA ASP A 275 -1.56 -9.25 -30.63
C ASP A 275 -0.56 -8.28 -29.98
N ILE A 276 -0.81 -7.85 -28.73
CA ILE A 276 0.13 -7.05 -27.94
C ILE A 276 1.44 -7.81 -27.78
N ASN A 277 1.40 -9.03 -27.27
CA ASN A 277 2.62 -9.80 -27.01
C ASN A 277 3.46 -9.99 -28.28
N LYS A 278 2.81 -10.30 -29.41
CA LYS A 278 3.49 -10.43 -30.70
C LYS A 278 4.10 -9.10 -31.15
N ARG A 279 3.31 -8.02 -31.21
CA ARG A 279 3.77 -6.74 -31.73
C ARG A 279 4.85 -6.11 -30.86
N MET A 280 4.75 -6.23 -29.54
CA MET A 280 5.75 -5.70 -28.62
C MET A 280 7.09 -6.44 -28.75
N ALA A 281 7.08 -7.75 -28.99
CA ALA A 281 8.31 -8.50 -29.27
C ALA A 281 8.99 -8.03 -30.56
N GLU A 282 8.22 -7.82 -31.63
CA GLU A 282 8.72 -7.30 -32.91
C GLU A 282 9.27 -5.87 -32.75
N LEU A 283 8.48 -4.97 -32.16
CA LEU A 283 8.84 -3.55 -31.99
C LEU A 283 10.10 -3.37 -31.12
N THR A 284 10.24 -4.17 -30.06
CA THR A 284 11.42 -4.13 -29.17
C THR A 284 12.70 -4.46 -29.95
N GLN A 285 12.62 -5.42 -30.88
CA GLN A 285 13.75 -5.77 -31.76
C GLN A 285 13.99 -4.69 -32.82
N GLU A 286 12.93 -4.21 -33.48
CA GLU A 286 13.00 -3.16 -34.52
C GLU A 286 13.66 -1.87 -33.99
N LEU A 287 13.33 -1.48 -32.76
CA LEU A 287 13.81 -0.25 -32.13
C LEU A 287 15.03 -0.45 -31.22
N ASN A 288 15.54 -1.69 -31.09
CA ASN A 288 16.64 -2.06 -30.21
C ASN A 288 16.46 -1.52 -28.77
N LEU A 289 15.28 -1.77 -28.19
CA LEU A 289 14.93 -1.30 -26.84
C LEU A 289 15.51 -2.23 -25.78
N GLU A 290 15.97 -1.67 -24.67
CA GLU A 290 16.48 -2.45 -23.53
C GLU A 290 15.37 -3.23 -22.81
N THR A 291 14.16 -2.66 -22.78
CA THR A 291 13.00 -3.24 -22.09
C THR A 291 11.76 -3.11 -22.95
N SER A 292 10.90 -4.13 -22.89
CA SER A 292 9.57 -4.13 -23.50
C SER A 292 8.49 -3.90 -22.44
N VAL A 293 7.26 -4.33 -22.73
CA VAL A 293 6.14 -4.41 -21.79
C VAL A 293 5.71 -5.85 -21.56
N ARG A 294 4.89 -6.07 -20.54
CA ARG A 294 4.21 -7.34 -20.29
C ARG A 294 2.74 -7.09 -19.97
N VAL A 295 1.91 -8.09 -20.27
CA VAL A 295 0.50 -8.10 -19.87
C VAL A 295 0.38 -8.73 -18.48
N ALA A 296 -0.24 -8.04 -17.53
CA ALA A 296 -0.39 -8.45 -16.13
C ALA A 296 -1.86 -8.32 -15.69
N PRO A 297 -2.78 -9.18 -16.16
CA PRO A 297 -4.21 -8.98 -15.94
C PRO A 297 -4.57 -8.93 -14.45
N SER A 298 -5.21 -7.84 -14.02
CA SER A 298 -5.75 -7.66 -12.67
C SER A 298 -7.20 -8.15 -12.53
N ALA A 299 -7.97 -8.15 -13.62
CA ALA A 299 -9.37 -8.57 -13.64
C ALA A 299 -9.74 -9.23 -14.98
N THR A 300 -10.88 -9.94 -15.03
CA THR A 300 -11.33 -10.74 -16.18
C THR A 300 -11.36 -9.97 -17.51
N HIS A 301 -11.67 -8.68 -17.47
CA HIS A 301 -11.83 -7.82 -18.65
C HIS A 301 -10.76 -6.74 -18.76
N CYS A 302 -9.74 -6.77 -17.90
CA CYS A 302 -8.71 -5.75 -17.81
C CYS A 302 -7.35 -6.35 -18.17
N LEU A 303 -6.77 -5.86 -19.26
CA LEU A 303 -5.42 -6.20 -19.68
C LEU A 303 -4.51 -5.06 -19.24
N ASP A 304 -3.84 -5.19 -18.10
CA ASP A 304 -2.87 -4.20 -17.64
C ASP A 304 -1.55 -4.40 -18.38
N ILE A 305 -0.98 -3.33 -18.90
CA ILE A 305 0.31 -3.32 -19.58
C ILE A 305 1.26 -2.43 -18.81
N VAL A 306 2.32 -3.05 -18.31
CA VAL A 306 3.38 -2.41 -17.52
C VAL A 306 4.75 -2.74 -18.11
N PRO A 307 5.82 -2.01 -17.74
CA PRO A 307 7.18 -2.37 -18.14
C PRO A 307 7.50 -3.84 -17.83
N SER A 308 8.19 -4.50 -18.74
CA SER A 308 8.47 -5.95 -18.67
C SER A 308 9.31 -6.39 -17.46
N ASP A 309 10.06 -5.46 -16.86
CA ASP A 309 10.89 -5.64 -15.67
C ASP A 309 10.17 -5.29 -14.35
N VAL A 310 8.89 -4.94 -14.42
CA VAL A 310 8.11 -4.44 -13.27
C VAL A 310 7.08 -5.46 -12.81
N SER A 311 7.08 -5.76 -11.51
CA SER A 311 6.02 -6.48 -10.82
C SER A 311 5.86 -5.98 -9.38
N LYS A 312 4.78 -6.40 -8.70
CA LYS A 312 4.61 -6.15 -7.26
C LYS A 312 5.81 -6.69 -6.47
N ALA A 313 6.42 -7.80 -6.91
CA ALA A 313 7.61 -8.37 -6.30
C ALA A 313 8.87 -7.54 -6.54
N SER A 314 9.13 -7.09 -7.77
CA SER A 314 10.32 -6.26 -8.04
C SER A 314 10.23 -4.91 -7.33
N ALA A 315 9.03 -4.32 -7.26
CA ALA A 315 8.78 -3.14 -6.45
C ALA A 315 8.94 -3.38 -4.95
N LEU A 316 8.48 -4.53 -4.43
CA LEU A 316 8.72 -4.93 -3.04
C LEU A 316 10.22 -5.00 -2.74
N GLN A 317 11.02 -5.58 -3.63
CA GLN A 317 12.48 -5.64 -3.46
C GLN A 317 13.09 -4.25 -3.27
N HIS A 318 12.68 -3.25 -4.07
CA HIS A 318 13.14 -1.87 -3.91
C HIS A 318 12.80 -1.27 -2.52
N VAL A 319 11.66 -1.65 -1.93
CA VAL A 319 11.31 -1.22 -0.57
C VAL A 319 12.17 -1.95 0.47
N LEU A 320 12.38 -3.26 0.29
CA LEU A 320 13.18 -4.08 1.21
C LEU A 320 14.64 -3.62 1.28
N ASP A 321 15.24 -3.30 0.14
CA ASP A 321 16.61 -2.75 0.07
C ASP A 321 16.75 -1.47 0.91
N LYS A 322 15.74 -0.59 0.87
CA LYS A 322 15.71 0.65 1.67
C LYS A 322 15.53 0.39 3.16
N LEU A 323 14.85 -0.70 3.53
CA LEU A 323 14.63 -1.09 4.93
C LEU A 323 15.76 -1.98 5.47
N GLY A 324 16.67 -2.46 4.62
CA GLY A 324 17.67 -3.45 4.99
C GLY A 324 17.05 -4.80 5.35
N LEU A 325 15.97 -5.17 4.65
CA LEU A 325 15.23 -6.41 4.81
C LEU A 325 15.39 -7.31 3.57
N THR A 326 14.96 -8.55 3.71
CA THR A 326 14.95 -9.55 2.63
C THR A 326 13.53 -10.04 2.37
N MET A 327 13.34 -10.74 1.26
CA MET A 327 12.04 -11.36 0.95
C MET A 327 11.61 -12.36 2.04
N ASP A 328 12.55 -13.04 2.69
CA ASP A 328 12.29 -13.97 3.80
C ASP A 328 11.70 -13.28 5.03
N ASP A 329 11.94 -11.97 5.21
CA ASP A 329 11.37 -11.17 6.28
C ASP A 329 9.89 -10.82 6.05
N CYS A 330 9.29 -11.26 4.94
CA CYS A 330 7.97 -10.82 4.47
C CYS A 330 6.93 -11.94 4.49
N ILE A 331 5.71 -11.55 4.86
CA ILE A 331 4.48 -12.30 4.59
C ILE A 331 3.66 -11.51 3.57
N ALA A 332 3.11 -12.21 2.56
CA ALA A 332 2.29 -11.58 1.53
C ALA A 332 0.97 -12.31 1.23
N PHE A 333 -0.03 -11.53 0.80
CA PHE A 333 -1.38 -12.00 0.48
C PHE A 333 -1.80 -11.48 -0.89
N GLY A 334 -2.50 -12.32 -1.65
CA GLY A 334 -2.98 -11.97 -2.99
C GLY A 334 -3.99 -12.98 -3.55
N ASP A 335 -4.71 -12.56 -4.58
CA ASP A 335 -5.78 -13.33 -5.20
C ASP A 335 -5.71 -13.37 -6.74
N GLY A 336 -4.93 -12.47 -7.34
CA GLY A 336 -4.83 -12.27 -8.79
C GLY A 336 -3.58 -12.87 -9.44
N LEU A 337 -3.56 -12.89 -10.78
CA LEU A 337 -2.40 -13.35 -11.55
C LEU A 337 -1.20 -12.40 -11.46
N ASN A 338 -1.45 -11.11 -11.22
CA ASN A 338 -0.44 -10.10 -10.92
C ASN A 338 0.26 -10.30 -9.56
N ASP A 339 -0.23 -11.22 -8.71
CA ASP A 339 0.38 -11.55 -7.41
C ASP A 339 1.31 -12.77 -7.46
N VAL A 340 1.36 -13.53 -8.56
CA VAL A 340 2.13 -14.78 -8.66
C VAL A 340 3.58 -14.60 -8.22
N GLU A 341 4.25 -13.58 -8.75
CA GLU A 341 5.65 -13.28 -8.42
C GLU A 341 5.80 -12.81 -6.97
N LEU A 342 4.85 -12.01 -6.46
CA LEU A 342 4.89 -11.53 -5.08
C LEU A 342 4.80 -12.70 -4.10
N LEU A 343 3.79 -13.56 -4.27
CA LEU A 343 3.51 -14.66 -3.35
C LEU A 343 4.58 -15.76 -3.40
N SER A 344 5.18 -16.01 -4.56
CA SER A 344 6.23 -17.02 -4.71
C SER A 344 7.61 -16.54 -4.25
N SER A 345 7.83 -15.24 -4.12
CA SER A 345 9.15 -14.68 -3.78
C SER A 345 9.36 -14.44 -2.29
N VAL A 346 8.29 -14.19 -1.52
CA VAL A 346 8.38 -13.86 -0.09
C VAL A 346 8.52 -15.09 0.81
N GLY A 347 9.01 -14.89 2.03
CA GLY A 347 9.16 -15.96 3.03
C GLY A 347 7.84 -16.69 3.33
N LYS A 348 6.70 -15.99 3.26
CA LYS A 348 5.36 -16.60 3.38
C LYS A 348 4.36 -15.96 2.44
N GLY A 349 4.12 -16.60 1.29
CA GLY A 349 3.00 -16.27 0.41
C GLY A 349 1.71 -16.98 0.83
N ILE A 350 0.58 -16.28 0.76
CA ILE A 350 -0.75 -16.78 1.12
C ILE A 350 -1.76 -16.40 0.02
N ILE A 351 -2.57 -17.37 -0.38
CA ILE A 351 -3.59 -17.20 -1.42
C ILE A 351 -4.97 -17.07 -0.79
N MET A 352 -5.81 -16.18 -1.31
CA MET A 352 -7.20 -16.01 -0.86
C MET A 352 -8.12 -17.16 -1.34
N ALA A 353 -9.18 -17.49 -0.59
CA ALA A 353 -10.15 -18.50 -1.04
C ALA A 353 -10.86 -18.08 -2.34
N ASN A 354 -11.15 -16.79 -2.50
CA ASN A 354 -11.76 -16.21 -3.70
C ASN A 354 -10.76 -15.99 -4.86
N ALA A 355 -9.49 -16.39 -4.69
CA ALA A 355 -8.47 -16.18 -5.71
C ALA A 355 -8.75 -16.90 -7.03
N HIS A 356 -8.24 -16.31 -8.11
CA HIS A 356 -8.35 -16.84 -9.46
C HIS A 356 -7.83 -18.29 -9.52
N PRO A 357 -8.56 -19.25 -10.13
CA PRO A 357 -8.15 -20.66 -10.16
C PRO A 357 -6.72 -20.89 -10.68
N ARG A 358 -6.36 -20.19 -11.77
CA ARG A 358 -4.99 -20.23 -12.34
C ARG A 358 -3.89 -19.78 -11.36
N LEU A 359 -4.17 -18.92 -10.38
CA LEU A 359 -3.20 -18.57 -9.34
C LEU A 359 -2.92 -19.77 -8.44
N LYS A 360 -3.97 -20.45 -7.97
CA LYS A 360 -3.87 -21.67 -7.15
C LYS A 360 -3.18 -22.80 -7.90
N GLU A 361 -3.46 -22.96 -9.20
CA GLU A 361 -2.78 -23.93 -10.06
C GLU A 361 -1.30 -23.63 -10.25
N LYS A 362 -0.92 -22.34 -10.36
CA LYS A 362 0.48 -21.92 -10.47
C LYS A 362 1.26 -22.09 -9.16
N LEU A 363 0.59 -21.94 -8.02
CA LEU A 363 1.20 -21.95 -6.69
C LEU A 363 0.51 -22.96 -5.74
N PRO A 364 0.44 -24.25 -6.11
CA PRO A 364 -0.36 -25.25 -5.38
C PRO A 364 0.21 -25.62 -3.99
N HIS A 365 1.45 -25.21 -3.73
CA HIS A 365 2.15 -25.44 -2.47
C HIS A 365 1.89 -24.35 -1.43
N LEU A 366 1.31 -23.21 -1.83
CA LEU A 366 0.99 -22.13 -0.91
C LEU A 366 -0.31 -22.40 -0.16
N GLU A 367 -0.37 -21.88 1.06
CA GLU A 367 -1.55 -21.97 1.91
C GLU A 367 -2.70 -21.13 1.30
N VAL A 368 -3.89 -21.71 1.27
CA VAL A 368 -5.12 -21.02 0.89
C VAL A 368 -5.94 -20.74 2.16
N ILE A 369 -6.20 -19.46 2.43
CA ILE A 369 -7.02 -19.02 3.58
C ILE A 369 -8.47 -18.73 3.16
N GLY A 370 -9.28 -18.12 4.03
CA GLY A 370 -10.67 -17.73 3.76
C GLY A 370 -10.84 -16.61 2.71
N CYS A 371 -12.08 -16.16 2.55
CA CYS A 371 -12.44 -15.10 1.61
C CYS A 371 -12.16 -13.70 2.17
N ASN A 372 -11.92 -12.73 1.29
CA ASN A 372 -11.74 -11.33 1.67
C ASN A 372 -12.94 -10.71 2.41
N ASP A 373 -14.18 -11.14 2.10
CA ASP A 373 -15.39 -10.69 2.79
C ASP A 373 -15.45 -11.09 4.27
N ASP A 374 -14.69 -12.12 4.67
CA ASP A 374 -14.61 -12.63 6.04
C ASP A 374 -13.41 -12.06 6.80
N ASP A 375 -12.77 -10.98 6.32
CA ASP A 375 -11.55 -10.42 6.90
C ASP A 375 -10.40 -11.45 7.06
N ALA A 376 -10.32 -12.44 6.14
CA ALA A 376 -9.42 -13.58 6.27
C ALA A 376 -7.94 -13.18 6.41
N VAL A 377 -7.49 -12.13 5.71
CA VAL A 377 -6.15 -11.57 5.87
C VAL A 377 -5.90 -11.13 7.32
N ALA A 378 -6.83 -10.39 7.92
CA ALA A 378 -6.68 -9.87 9.27
C ALA A 378 -6.73 -10.98 10.33
N HIS A 379 -7.58 -12.00 10.14
CA HIS A 379 -7.58 -13.18 10.99
C HIS A 379 -6.25 -13.93 10.89
N LYS A 380 -5.73 -14.14 9.69
CA LYS A 380 -4.44 -14.82 9.50
C LYS A 380 -3.27 -14.02 10.09
N LEU A 381 -3.27 -12.70 9.93
CA LEU A 381 -2.28 -11.82 10.56
C LEU A 381 -2.40 -11.87 12.10
N SER A 382 -3.60 -11.95 12.65
CA SER A 382 -3.78 -12.05 14.10
C SER A 382 -3.25 -13.38 14.64
N GLU A 383 -3.48 -14.48 13.93
CA GLU A 383 -2.91 -15.79 14.23
C GLU A 383 -1.37 -15.77 14.16
N VAL A 384 -0.81 -15.31 13.05
CA VAL A 384 0.65 -15.35 12.80
C VAL A 384 1.42 -14.47 13.80
N PHE A 385 0.88 -13.32 14.17
CA PHE A 385 1.56 -12.35 15.02
C PHE A 385 1.12 -12.37 16.49
N ASP A 386 0.27 -13.33 16.87
CA ASP A 386 -0.30 -13.49 18.21
C ASP A 386 -0.94 -12.17 18.70
N ILE A 387 -1.91 -11.68 17.92
CA ILE A 387 -2.62 -10.43 18.17
C ILE A 387 -4.03 -10.73 18.68
N ASP A 388 -4.25 -10.50 19.98
CA ASP A 388 -5.59 -10.50 20.55
C ASP A 388 -6.36 -9.27 20.10
N VAL A 389 -7.48 -9.46 19.40
CA VAL A 389 -8.44 -8.41 19.07
C VAL A 389 -9.71 -8.68 19.85
N GLU A 390 -9.90 -8.01 20.98
CA GLU A 390 -11.18 -8.01 21.68
C GLU A 390 -12.24 -7.44 20.72
N TYR A 391 -13.27 -8.23 20.42
CA TYR A 391 -14.47 -7.75 19.75
C TYR A 391 -15.22 -6.84 20.72
N ASP A 392 -14.99 -5.53 20.63
CA ASP A 392 -15.81 -4.56 21.33
C ASP A 392 -17.15 -4.44 20.56
N TYR A 393 -17.98 -5.48 20.67
CA TYR A 393 -19.33 -5.49 20.14
C TYR A 393 -20.15 -4.52 20.99
N MET A 394 -20.22 -3.25 20.55
CA MET A 394 -21.12 -2.27 21.14
C MET A 394 -22.56 -2.63 20.77
N ASP A 395 -23.10 -3.56 21.54
CA ASP A 395 -24.52 -3.84 21.68
C ASP A 395 -25.17 -2.62 22.36
N THR A 396 -25.21 -1.50 21.63
CA THR A 396 -26.05 -0.35 21.97
C THR A 396 -27.26 -0.42 21.06
N PRO A 397 -28.45 -0.77 21.58
CA PRO A 397 -29.67 -0.68 20.80
C PRO A 397 -29.75 0.74 20.26
N LEU A 398 -29.97 0.87 18.95
CA LEU A 398 -30.42 2.11 18.34
C LEU A 398 -31.55 2.64 19.22
N LYS A 399 -31.27 3.67 20.02
CA LYS A 399 -32.30 4.47 20.64
C LYS A 399 -33.06 5.11 19.48
N SER A 400 -34.14 4.45 19.09
CA SER A 400 -35.26 5.08 18.44
C SER A 400 -35.65 6.29 19.28
N SER A 401 -35.66 7.48 18.68
CA SER A 401 -36.70 8.52 18.81
C SER A 401 -36.12 9.91 18.48
N PRO A 402 -36.94 10.88 18.07
CA PRO A 402 -38.23 10.83 17.38
C PRO A 402 -38.15 11.28 15.92
#